data_AF-A0A9E8MYZ4-F1
#
_entry.id   AF-A0A9E8MYZ4-F1
#
_cell.length_a   1.000
_cell.length_b   1.000
_cell.length_c   1.000
_cell.angle_alpha   90.00
_cell.angle_beta   90.00
_cell.angle_gamma   90.00
#
_symmetry.space_group_name_H-M   'P 1'
#
loop_
_entity.id
_entity.type
_entity.pdbx_description
1 polymer ?
#
loop_
_entity_poly.entity_id
_entity_poly.type
_entity_poly.pdbx_seq_one_letter_code
_entity_poly.pdbx_strand_id
1 'polypeptide(L)'
;MIKNITCTALFFITFSMLFAQNDLNEYKYIIVPTKFEFQNNESQYNLNAQLKFLFEKNNFNTLMSSEALPEDLINNGCLSLKANLIDESNLFKTRIKIQLKNCRDEVVYTSNQGMSREKAYKKAYQEAIRSAFESIKTLNYKYVPITDTITSDMPRWEH
;
A
#
# COMPACT_ATOMS: atom_id res chain seq x y z
N MET A 1 17.94 -47.03 -38.03
CA MET A 1 18.63 -46.43 -36.87
C MET A 1 19.21 -45.10 -37.28
N ILE A 2 18.50 -44.00 -37.01
CA ILE A 2 19.05 -42.64 -37.11
C ILE A 2 18.55 -41.90 -35.86
N LYS A 3 19.51 -41.53 -35.03
CA LYS A 3 19.34 -40.97 -33.69
C LYS A 3 19.65 -39.49 -33.82
N ASN A 4 18.63 -38.65 -33.92
CA ASN A 4 18.82 -37.21 -34.06
C ASN A 4 18.37 -36.51 -32.78
N ILE A 5 19.39 -35.89 -32.18
CA ILE A 5 19.48 -35.27 -30.88
C ILE A 5 19.07 -33.80 -31.00
N THR A 6 18.28 -33.36 -30.02
CA THR A 6 18.03 -31.97 -29.54
C THR A 6 17.47 -30.91 -30.50
N CYS A 7 16.27 -30.41 -30.15
CA CYS A 7 15.92 -29.00 -30.28
C CYS A 7 15.18 -28.56 -29.01
N THR A 8 15.93 -27.98 -28.08
CA THR A 8 15.45 -27.22 -26.93
C THR A 8 14.82 -25.92 -27.42
N ALA A 9 13.57 -25.64 -27.03
CA ALA A 9 13.04 -24.29 -26.97
C ALA A 9 11.99 -24.23 -25.85
N LEU A 10 12.54 -24.03 -24.65
CA LEU A 10 11.87 -23.77 -23.40
C LEU A 10 11.11 -22.43 -23.50
N PHE A 11 9.82 -22.46 -23.82
CA PHE A 11 8.97 -21.28 -23.74
C PHE A 11 8.36 -21.18 -22.34
N PHE A 12 9.21 -20.97 -21.33
CA PHE A 12 8.74 -20.36 -20.08
C PHE A 12 8.51 -18.88 -20.40
N ILE A 13 7.28 -18.54 -20.78
CA ILE A 13 6.80 -17.17 -20.62
C ILE A 13 6.77 -16.92 -19.13
N THR A 14 7.88 -16.44 -18.57
CA THR A 14 7.80 -15.74 -17.29
C THR A 14 7.04 -14.47 -17.60
N PHE A 15 5.75 -14.47 -17.25
CA PHE A 15 4.93 -13.28 -17.15
C PHE A 15 5.58 -12.39 -16.10
N SER A 16 6.54 -11.59 -16.53
CA SER A 16 7.12 -10.52 -15.75
C SER A 16 5.99 -9.52 -15.53
N MET A 17 5.29 -9.60 -14.41
CA MET A 17 4.47 -8.50 -13.95
C MET A 17 5.41 -7.31 -13.80
N LEU A 18 5.34 -6.37 -14.74
CA LEU A 18 5.93 -5.06 -14.61
C LEU A 18 5.12 -4.35 -13.52
N PHE A 19 5.47 -4.59 -12.25
CA PHE A 19 5.07 -3.70 -11.19
C PHE A 19 5.90 -2.43 -11.39
N ALA A 20 5.27 -1.38 -11.91
CA ALA A 20 5.77 -0.04 -11.69
C ALA A 20 5.84 0.13 -10.17
N GLN A 21 7.05 0.03 -9.61
CA GLN A 21 7.27 0.26 -8.19
C GLN A 21 7.21 1.78 -8.01
N ASN A 22 6.01 2.32 -7.84
CA ASN A 22 5.87 3.65 -7.27
C ASN A 22 6.44 3.56 -5.86
N ASP A 23 7.55 4.25 -5.62
CA ASP A 23 8.24 4.15 -4.35
C ASP A 23 7.36 4.77 -3.26
N LEU A 24 6.97 3.96 -2.27
CA LEU A 24 6.21 4.47 -1.14
C LEU A 24 7.01 5.52 -0.35
N ASN A 25 8.33 5.52 -0.48
CA ASN A 25 9.23 6.45 0.19
C ASN A 25 9.02 7.91 -0.21
N GLU A 26 8.38 8.18 -1.36
CA GLU A 26 8.05 9.53 -1.81
C GLU A 26 6.89 10.16 -1.02
N TYR A 27 6.10 9.34 -0.32
CA TYR A 27 4.93 9.78 0.44
C TYR A 27 5.27 9.90 1.92
N LYS A 28 5.08 11.09 2.48
CA LYS A 28 5.41 11.40 3.87
C LYS A 28 4.37 10.85 4.85
N TYR A 29 3.09 10.85 4.47
CA TYR A 29 1.98 10.54 5.36
C TYR A 29 1.12 9.37 4.85
N ILE A 30 0.58 8.57 5.78
CA ILE A 30 -0.51 7.63 5.51
C ILE A 30 -1.77 8.13 6.23
N ILE A 31 -2.86 8.30 5.51
CA ILE A 31 -4.17 8.68 6.05
C ILE A 31 -5.02 7.42 6.18
N VAL A 32 -5.41 7.09 7.42
CA VAL A 32 -6.31 5.99 7.73
C VAL A 32 -7.74 6.53 7.91
N PRO A 33 -8.75 6.01 7.19
CA PRO A 33 -10.13 6.45 7.34
C PRO A 33 -10.69 6.04 8.70
N THR A 34 -11.76 6.71 9.16
CA THR A 34 -12.50 6.32 10.38
C THR A 34 -13.47 5.16 10.13
N LYS A 35 -13.78 4.90 8.86
CA LYS A 35 -14.68 3.84 8.39
C LYS A 35 -14.23 3.33 7.01
N PHE A 36 -14.17 2.02 6.86
CA PHE A 36 -13.94 1.35 5.57
C PHE A 36 -15.28 1.04 4.89
N GLU A 37 -15.28 0.90 3.57
CA GLU A 37 -16.50 0.74 2.76
C GLU A 37 -17.36 -0.47 3.19
N PHE A 38 -16.74 -1.57 3.60
CA PHE A 38 -17.45 -2.77 4.05
C PHE A 38 -17.98 -2.70 5.50
N GLN A 39 -17.61 -1.67 6.27
CA GLN A 39 -18.10 -1.51 7.64
C GLN A 39 -19.46 -0.81 7.64
N ASN A 40 -20.34 -1.22 8.55
CA ASN A 40 -21.62 -0.53 8.75
C ASN A 40 -21.44 0.68 9.67
N ASN A 41 -20.61 0.52 10.71
CA ASN A 41 -20.35 1.54 11.72
C ASN A 41 -18.87 1.97 11.70
N GLU A 42 -18.61 3.20 12.10
CA GLU A 42 -17.25 3.68 12.30
C GLU A 42 -16.51 2.86 13.37
N SER A 43 -15.21 2.68 13.19
CA SER A 43 -14.35 1.91 14.12
C SER A 43 -14.83 0.48 14.42
N GLN A 44 -15.72 -0.09 13.58
CA GLN A 44 -16.21 -1.46 13.75
C GLN A 44 -15.03 -2.44 13.79
N TYR A 45 -15.02 -3.33 14.79
CA TYR A 45 -13.92 -4.27 15.07
C TYR A 45 -12.55 -3.63 15.42
N ASN A 46 -12.49 -2.31 15.57
CA ASN A 46 -11.28 -1.53 15.85
C ASN A 46 -10.19 -1.69 14.76
N LEU A 47 -10.60 -1.84 13.50
CA LEU A 47 -9.66 -2.09 12.38
C LEU A 47 -8.83 -0.85 12.06
N ASN A 48 -9.41 0.34 12.19
CA ASN A 48 -8.78 1.62 11.87
C ASN A 48 -7.61 1.89 12.83
N ALA A 49 -7.83 1.74 14.13
CA ALA A 49 -6.77 1.86 15.14
C ALA A 49 -5.70 0.78 14.98
N GLN A 50 -6.10 -0.46 14.63
CA GLN A 50 -5.13 -1.52 14.36
C GLN A 50 -4.24 -1.18 13.15
N LEU A 51 -4.83 -0.68 12.07
CA LEU A 51 -4.10 -0.34 10.85
C LEU A 51 -3.14 0.83 11.11
N LYS A 52 -3.60 1.88 11.80
CA LYS A 52 -2.76 3.01 12.23
C LYS A 52 -1.57 2.53 13.06
N PHE A 53 -1.83 1.71 14.09
CA PHE A 53 -0.77 1.13 14.93
C PHE A 53 0.25 0.31 14.12
N LEU A 54 -0.20 -0.48 13.14
CA LEU A 54 0.71 -1.27 12.30
C LEU A 54 1.60 -0.37 11.44
N PHE A 55 1.07 0.70 10.85
CA PHE A 55 1.87 1.67 10.09
C PHE A 55 2.87 2.40 10.98
N GLU A 56 2.44 2.94 12.11
CA GLU A 56 3.32 3.63 13.06
C GLU A 56 4.46 2.73 13.57
N LYS A 57 4.15 1.47 13.88
CA LYS A 57 5.13 0.46 14.28
C LYS A 57 6.20 0.19 13.20
N ASN A 58 5.89 0.50 11.94
CA ASN A 58 6.81 0.35 10.81
C ASN A 58 7.30 1.73 10.30
N ASN A 59 7.36 2.74 11.18
CA ASN A 59 7.94 4.06 10.94
C ASN A 59 7.20 4.94 9.92
N PHE A 60 5.97 4.60 9.54
CA PHE A 60 5.13 5.47 8.74
C PHE A 60 4.51 6.58 9.60
N ASN A 61 4.55 7.82 9.13
CA ASN A 61 3.82 8.90 9.77
C ASN A 61 2.33 8.78 9.42
N THR A 62 1.50 8.42 10.38
CA THR A 62 0.12 8.00 10.11
C THR A 62 -0.89 8.88 10.82
N LEU A 63 -1.85 9.39 10.08
CA LEU A 63 -2.91 10.25 10.58
C LEU A 63 -4.26 9.57 10.38
N MET A 64 -5.19 9.76 11.31
CA MET A 64 -6.60 9.43 11.09
C MET A 64 -7.24 10.52 10.24
N SER A 65 -8.22 10.18 9.40
CA SER A 65 -8.94 11.18 8.59
C SER A 65 -9.71 12.23 9.40
N SER A 66 -9.93 11.98 10.70
CA SER A 66 -10.55 12.92 11.64
C SER A 66 -9.55 13.80 12.39
N GLU A 67 -8.24 13.56 12.26
CA GLU A 67 -7.19 14.36 12.91
C GLU A 67 -6.90 15.62 12.10
N ALA A 68 -6.40 16.66 12.78
CA ALA A 68 -5.94 17.88 12.11
C ALA A 68 -4.72 17.57 11.23
N LEU A 69 -4.74 18.03 9.98
CA LEU A 69 -3.64 17.83 9.05
C LEU A 69 -2.50 18.83 9.33
N PRO A 70 -1.23 18.41 9.21
CA PRO A 70 -0.09 19.32 9.32
C PRO A 70 -0.04 20.29 8.13
N GLU A 71 0.57 21.46 8.34
CA GLU A 71 0.57 22.57 7.39
C GLU A 71 1.14 22.22 6.01
N ASP A 72 2.19 21.40 5.97
CA ASP A 72 2.80 20.92 4.73
C ASP A 72 1.86 20.03 3.92
N LEU A 73 1.08 19.19 4.59
CA LEU A 73 0.07 18.34 3.95
C LEU A 73 -1.16 19.14 3.48
N ILE A 74 -1.51 20.21 4.21
CA ILE A 74 -2.54 21.16 3.77
C ILE A 74 -2.10 21.86 2.48
N ASN A 75 -0.83 22.30 2.43
CA ASN A 75 -0.26 22.97 1.27
C ASN A 75 -0.03 22.01 0.09
N ASN A 76 0.30 20.74 0.36
CA ASN A 76 0.50 19.71 -0.65
C ASN A 76 -0.11 18.36 -0.21
N GLY A 77 -1.38 18.15 -0.57
CA GLY A 77 -2.12 16.92 -0.24
C GLY A 77 -1.53 15.64 -0.86
N CYS A 78 -0.72 15.75 -1.91
CA CYS A 78 -0.08 14.62 -2.58
C CYS A 78 1.10 14.04 -1.80
N LEU A 79 1.50 14.66 -0.68
CA LEU A 79 2.44 14.09 0.28
C LEU A 79 1.85 12.90 1.06
N SER A 80 0.56 12.62 0.90
CA SER A 80 -0.13 11.54 1.61
C SER A 80 -0.64 10.43 0.70
N LEU A 81 -0.67 9.22 1.26
CA LEU A 81 -1.44 8.10 0.72
C LEU A 81 -2.66 7.85 1.60
N LYS A 82 -3.82 7.65 0.98
CA LYS A 82 -5.02 7.18 1.65
C LYS A 82 -4.99 5.65 1.73
N ALA A 83 -5.09 5.10 2.94
CA ALA A 83 -5.20 3.68 3.16
C ALA A 83 -6.65 3.20 3.00
N ASN A 84 -6.84 2.07 2.34
CA ASN A 84 -8.12 1.39 2.22
C ASN A 84 -7.96 -0.11 2.51
N LEU A 85 -9.03 -0.74 2.96
CA LEU A 85 -9.11 -2.18 3.18
C LEU A 85 -10.14 -2.75 2.20
N ILE A 86 -9.70 -3.64 1.32
CA ILE A 86 -10.56 -4.37 0.39
C ILE A 86 -10.92 -5.70 1.03
N ASP A 87 -12.22 -5.92 1.22
CA ASP A 87 -12.77 -7.16 1.75
C ASP A 87 -13.15 -8.12 0.62
N GLU A 88 -12.45 -9.25 0.53
CA GLU A 88 -12.70 -10.36 -0.42
C GLU A 88 -13.12 -11.64 0.34
N SER A 89 -13.75 -11.44 1.50
CA SER A 89 -14.22 -12.53 2.35
C SER A 89 -15.29 -13.39 1.68
N ASN A 90 -15.37 -14.64 2.12
CA ASN A 90 -16.48 -15.53 1.78
C ASN A 90 -16.98 -16.24 3.05
N LEU A 91 -17.98 -17.12 2.90
CA LEU A 91 -18.63 -17.79 4.03
C LEU A 91 -17.67 -18.54 4.98
N PHE A 92 -16.51 -18.96 4.49
CA PHE A 92 -15.57 -19.81 5.25
C PHE A 92 -14.30 -19.08 5.69
N LYS A 93 -13.98 -17.93 5.10
CA LYS A 93 -12.69 -17.25 5.29
C LYS A 93 -12.86 -15.75 5.18
N THR A 94 -12.23 -15.04 6.11
CA THR A 94 -12.04 -13.59 6.00
C THR A 94 -10.80 -13.32 5.17
N ARG A 95 -10.90 -12.46 4.15
CA ARG A 95 -9.76 -12.07 3.30
C ARG A 95 -9.71 -10.56 3.16
N ILE A 96 -8.54 -9.99 3.43
CA ILE A 96 -8.32 -8.55 3.34
C ILE A 96 -7.09 -8.27 2.47
N LYS A 97 -7.19 -7.24 1.62
CA LYS A 97 -6.03 -6.56 1.02
C LYS A 97 -5.98 -5.12 1.52
N ILE A 98 -4.77 -4.61 1.75
CA ILE A 98 -4.53 -3.22 2.09
C ILE A 98 -4.14 -2.50 0.81
N GLN A 99 -4.85 -1.44 0.49
CA GLN A 99 -4.60 -0.62 -0.69
C GLN A 99 -4.17 0.79 -0.27
N LEU A 100 -3.16 1.34 -0.92
CA LEU A 100 -2.71 2.72 -0.73
C LEU A 100 -3.00 3.50 -2.02
N LYS A 101 -3.71 4.62 -1.89
CA LYS A 101 -4.06 5.50 -3.01
C LYS A 101 -3.42 6.87 -2.85
N ASN A 102 -3.00 7.50 -3.93
CA ASN A 102 -2.50 8.87 -3.91
C ASN A 102 -3.64 9.91 -3.86
N CYS A 103 -3.27 11.20 -3.90
CA CYS A 103 -4.21 12.32 -3.95
C CYS A 103 -5.14 12.32 -5.18
N ARG A 104 -4.81 11.59 -6.25
CA ARG A 104 -5.61 11.42 -7.48
C ARG A 104 -6.48 10.17 -7.44
N ASP A 105 -6.55 9.50 -6.27
CA ASP A 105 -7.22 8.23 -6.04
C ASP A 105 -6.69 7.07 -6.90
N GLU A 106 -5.46 7.20 -7.43
CA GLU A 106 -4.76 6.13 -8.15
C GLU A 106 -4.13 5.17 -7.14
N VAL A 107 -4.22 3.87 -7.42
CA VAL A 107 -3.66 2.83 -6.56
C VAL A 107 -2.14 2.78 -6.74
N VAL A 108 -1.43 3.19 -5.70
CA VAL A 108 0.05 3.20 -5.66
C VAL A 108 0.57 1.84 -5.22
N TYR A 109 -0.11 1.20 -4.27
CA TYR A 109 0.29 -0.11 -3.76
C TYR A 109 -0.93 -0.93 -3.33
N THR A 110 -0.86 -2.24 -3.54
CA THR A 110 -1.80 -3.20 -2.98
C THR A 110 -1.01 -4.33 -2.34
N SER A 111 -1.33 -4.63 -1.08
CA SER A 111 -0.68 -5.69 -0.33
C SER A 111 -1.00 -7.07 -0.89
N ASN A 112 -0.18 -8.05 -0.53
CA ASN A 112 -0.59 -9.44 -0.63
C ASN A 112 -1.88 -9.65 0.17
N GLN A 113 -2.70 -10.61 -0.27
CA GLN A 113 -3.93 -10.95 0.41
C GLN A 113 -3.63 -11.61 1.77
N GLY A 114 -4.11 -11.00 2.84
CA GLY A 114 -4.15 -11.60 4.16
C GLY A 114 -5.44 -12.39 4.37
N MET A 115 -5.37 -13.46 5.18
CA MET A 115 -6.54 -14.29 5.45
C MET A 115 -6.62 -14.75 6.91
N SER A 116 -7.84 -15.02 7.37
CA SER A 116 -8.11 -15.74 8.61
C SER A 116 -9.25 -16.75 8.42
N ARG A 117 -9.20 -17.83 9.21
CA ARG A 117 -10.24 -18.85 9.32
C ARG A 117 -10.98 -18.80 10.66
N GLU A 118 -10.69 -17.79 11.48
CA GLU A 118 -11.36 -17.60 12.76
C GLU A 118 -12.85 -17.33 12.54
N LYS A 119 -13.67 -17.88 13.43
CA LYS A 119 -15.14 -17.72 13.34
C LYS A 119 -15.59 -16.38 13.92
N ALA A 120 -14.86 -15.85 14.90
CA ALA A 120 -15.19 -14.58 15.53
C ALA A 120 -14.79 -13.42 14.60
N TYR A 121 -15.76 -12.73 14.00
CA TYR A 121 -15.54 -11.66 13.01
C TYR A 121 -14.44 -10.66 13.40
N LYS A 122 -14.48 -10.12 14.61
CA LYS A 122 -13.47 -9.17 15.10
C LYS A 122 -12.05 -9.77 14.99
N LYS A 123 -11.87 -11.00 15.47
CA LYS A 123 -10.57 -11.69 15.45
C LYS A 123 -10.15 -12.01 14.02
N ALA A 124 -11.09 -12.47 13.19
CA ALA A 124 -10.84 -12.83 11.80
C ALA A 124 -10.33 -11.64 10.97
N TYR A 125 -10.97 -10.48 11.06
CA TYR A 125 -10.50 -9.27 10.37
C TYR A 125 -9.15 -8.79 10.92
N GLN A 126 -8.97 -8.80 12.24
CA GLN A 126 -7.71 -8.37 12.83
C GLN A 126 -6.52 -9.25 12.43
N GLU A 127 -6.74 -10.56 12.31
CA GLU A 127 -5.72 -11.49 11.81
C GLU A 127 -5.46 -11.31 10.32
N ALA A 128 -6.52 -11.19 9.51
CA ALA A 128 -6.38 -10.98 8.06
C ALA A 128 -5.60 -9.69 7.76
N ILE A 129 -5.86 -8.59 8.48
CA ILE A 129 -5.12 -7.33 8.33
C ILE A 129 -3.64 -7.52 8.68
N ARG A 130 -3.31 -8.16 9.82
CA ARG A 130 -1.91 -8.42 10.18
C ARG A 130 -1.20 -9.24 9.11
N SER A 131 -1.86 -10.28 8.62
CA SER A 131 -1.34 -11.14 7.55
C SER A 131 -1.11 -10.37 6.24
N ALA A 132 -2.03 -9.47 5.86
CA ALA A 132 -1.88 -8.63 4.66
C ALA A 132 -0.71 -7.65 4.82
N PHE A 133 -0.57 -7.08 6.02
CA PHE A 133 0.44 -6.08 6.35
C PHE A 133 1.87 -6.60 6.27
N GLU A 134 2.10 -7.92 6.40
CA GLU A 134 3.46 -8.49 6.26
C GLU A 134 4.13 -8.11 4.95
N SER A 135 3.38 -8.01 3.84
CA SER A 135 3.92 -7.56 2.55
C SER A 135 4.33 -6.08 2.55
N ILE A 136 3.67 -5.24 3.34
CA ILE A 136 4.05 -3.83 3.51
C ILE A 136 5.35 -3.73 4.31
N LYS A 137 5.51 -4.56 5.35
CA LYS A 137 6.75 -4.56 6.16
C LYS A 137 7.99 -4.86 5.33
N THR A 138 7.85 -5.75 4.34
CA THR A 138 8.99 -6.12 3.47
C THR A 138 9.49 -4.99 2.58
N LEU A 139 8.74 -3.90 2.45
CA LEU A 139 9.13 -2.73 1.66
C LEU A 139 10.19 -1.88 2.35
N ASN A 140 10.45 -2.09 3.65
CA ASN A 140 11.46 -1.35 4.43
C ASN A 140 11.37 0.18 4.22
N TYR A 141 10.16 0.73 4.37
CA TYR A 141 9.88 2.13 4.12
C TYR A 141 10.84 3.06 4.88
N LYS A 142 11.37 4.03 4.14
CA LYS A 142 12.16 5.15 4.65
C LYS A 142 11.88 6.36 3.79
N TYR A 143 11.20 7.35 4.37
CA TYR A 143 10.85 8.59 3.66
C TYR A 143 12.07 9.23 2.97
N VAL A 144 11.96 9.50 1.68
CA VAL A 144 12.92 10.26 0.86
C VAL A 144 12.18 11.47 0.30
N PRO A 145 12.53 12.70 0.71
CA PRO A 145 11.91 13.90 0.14
C PRO A 145 12.16 13.95 -1.37
N ILE A 146 11.11 14.20 -2.16
CA ILE A 146 11.27 14.57 -3.57
C ILE A 146 11.96 15.93 -3.59
N THR A 147 13.27 15.95 -3.78
CA THR A 147 14.00 17.17 -4.13
C THR A 147 13.86 17.34 -5.63
N ASP A 148 13.16 18.37 -6.08
CA ASP A 148 13.12 18.76 -7.50
C ASP A 148 14.55 19.01 -8.01
N THR A 149 15.21 18.01 -8.58
CA THR A 149 16.43 18.18 -9.38
C THR A 149 16.07 18.69 -10.77
N ILE A 150 15.42 19.85 -10.84
CA ILE A 150 15.22 20.61 -12.09
C ILE A 150 15.62 22.07 -11.85
N THR A 151 16.89 22.31 -11.50
CA THR A 151 17.55 23.61 -11.74
C THR A 151 19.05 23.42 -11.92
N SER A 152 19.47 22.77 -13.01
CA SER A 152 20.81 22.99 -13.57
C SER A 152 20.78 22.64 -15.05
N ASP A 153 20.26 23.55 -15.87
CA ASP A 153 20.75 23.84 -17.22
C ASP A 153 19.82 24.86 -17.87
N MET A 154 19.97 26.12 -17.47
CA MET A 154 19.65 27.23 -18.36
C MET A 154 20.97 27.92 -18.68
N PRO A 155 21.53 27.78 -19.90
CA PRO A 155 22.74 28.50 -20.25
C PRO A 155 22.42 30.00 -20.25
N ARG A 156 23.07 30.70 -19.33
CA ARG A 156 23.13 32.16 -19.27
C ARG A 156 23.77 32.65 -20.56
N TRP A 157 22.98 33.25 -21.45
CA TRP A 157 23.54 34.07 -22.52
C TRP A 157 23.99 35.39 -21.87
N GLU A 158 25.30 35.60 -21.81
CA GLU A 158 25.89 36.90 -21.49
C GLU A 158 25.88 37.76 -22.77
N HIS A 159 25.42 39.00 -22.61
CA HIS A 159 25.46 40.06 -23.62
C HIS A 159 26.87 40.62 -23.78
#